data_AF-A0A5R9QUW2-F1
#
_entry.id   AF-A0A5R9QUW2-F1
#
_cell.length_a   1.000
_cell.length_b   1.000
_cell.length_c   1.000
_cell.angle_alpha   90.00
_cell.angle_beta   90.00
_cell.angle_gamma   90.00
#
_symmetry.space_group_name_H-M   'P 1'
#
loop_
_entity.id
_entity.type
_entity.pdbx_description
1 polymer ?
#
loop_
_entity_poly.entity_id
_entity_poly.type
_entity_poly.pdbx_seq_one_letter_code
_entity_poly.pdbx_strand_id
1 'polypeptide(L)'
;MTAIAKAVPGKTLLNPSDHTLIMIDHQSQMAFATKSIDAVTLRNNAALVSKAAKEFGVSTILTTVAEKSFSGPMFDEIKSVFPDHNVIDRTSMNTWEDPRIAVEVNKFGKQKIVLAGLWTSVCIVGPALSAIDQGFEVYVIADACGDVSTEAHEMAMQRMIQLGARPMTSVQYLLELQRDWARGETYNQTVKTAIENGGAYGLGLIYAKSMFNASEGH
;
A
#
# COMPACT_ATOMS: atom_id res chain seq x y z
N MET A 1 5.01 -21.63 -30.52
CA MET A 1 5.66 -20.34 -30.83
C MET A 1 6.83 -20.16 -29.88
N THR A 2 8.00 -19.77 -30.38
CA THR A 2 9.15 -19.46 -29.52
C THR A 2 8.95 -18.08 -28.91
N ALA A 3 9.12 -17.96 -27.59
CA ALA A 3 9.06 -16.65 -26.94
C ALA A 3 10.25 -15.77 -27.39
N ILE A 4 10.00 -14.48 -27.64
CA ILE A 4 11.03 -13.49 -27.97
C ILE A 4 11.05 -12.45 -26.85
N ALA A 5 12.21 -12.27 -26.20
CA ALA A 5 12.38 -11.26 -25.17
C ALA A 5 12.34 -9.84 -25.76
N LYS A 6 11.68 -8.92 -25.05
CA LYS A 6 11.60 -7.49 -25.38
C LYS A 6 11.88 -6.67 -24.12
N ALA A 7 12.58 -5.54 -24.27
CA ALA A 7 12.85 -4.60 -23.17
C ALA A 7 11.61 -3.75 -22.85
N VAL A 8 10.57 -4.39 -22.33
CA VAL A 8 9.32 -3.75 -21.91
C VAL A 8 8.91 -4.28 -20.54
N PRO A 9 8.34 -3.44 -19.66
CA PRO A 9 7.89 -3.89 -18.35
C PRO A 9 6.75 -4.91 -18.48
N GLY A 10 6.68 -5.84 -17.52
CA GLY A 10 5.55 -6.75 -17.39
C GLY A 10 4.25 -5.99 -17.17
N LYS A 11 3.14 -6.51 -17.72
CA LYS A 11 1.80 -5.90 -17.60
C LYS A 11 1.30 -5.84 -16.14
N THR A 12 1.77 -6.78 -15.32
CA THR A 12 1.43 -6.87 -13.89
C THR A 12 2.27 -5.93 -13.02
N LEU A 13 3.20 -5.16 -13.58
CA LEU A 13 3.90 -4.14 -12.79
C LEU A 13 3.00 -2.91 -12.61
N LEU A 14 2.94 -2.38 -11.39
CA LEU A 14 2.24 -1.14 -11.05
C LEU A 14 2.96 0.08 -11.60
N ASN A 15 2.21 1.06 -12.09
CA ASN A 15 2.75 2.38 -12.40
C ASN A 15 1.89 3.47 -11.76
N PRO A 16 2.38 4.72 -11.65
CA PRO A 16 1.66 5.78 -10.95
C PRO A 16 0.22 6.03 -11.41
N SER A 17 -0.12 5.66 -12.65
CA SER A 17 -1.38 6.03 -13.29
C SER A 17 -2.38 4.88 -13.49
N ASP A 18 -2.04 3.63 -13.12
CA ASP A 18 -2.85 2.45 -13.48
C ASP A 18 -3.64 1.82 -12.33
N HIS A 19 -3.49 2.32 -11.11
CA HIS A 19 -4.12 1.74 -9.93
C HIS A 19 -4.70 2.80 -8.98
N THR A 20 -5.63 2.34 -8.15
CA THR A 20 -6.12 3.05 -6.96
C THR A 20 -5.54 2.37 -5.73
N LEU A 21 -4.90 3.13 -4.86
CA LEU A 21 -4.50 2.70 -3.51
C LEU A 21 -5.66 2.91 -2.53
N ILE A 22 -5.98 1.90 -1.72
CA ILE A 22 -6.95 2.01 -0.62
C ILE A 22 -6.24 1.68 0.68
N MET A 23 -6.11 2.69 1.55
CA MET A 23 -5.56 2.56 2.91
C MET A 23 -6.71 2.31 3.88
N ILE A 24 -6.80 1.10 4.41
CA ILE A 24 -7.96 0.58 5.11
C ILE A 24 -7.69 0.46 6.61
N ASP A 25 -8.36 1.32 7.38
CA ASP A 25 -8.58 1.12 8.82
C ASP A 25 -7.28 0.95 9.63
N HIS A 26 -6.21 1.63 9.23
CA HIS A 26 -4.98 1.80 10.02
C HIS A 26 -5.24 2.65 11.28
N GLN A 27 -5.99 2.10 12.22
CA GLN A 27 -6.49 2.77 13.43
C GLN A 27 -5.89 2.15 14.69
N SER A 28 -5.76 2.94 15.76
CA SER A 28 -5.07 2.54 16.99
C SER A 28 -5.64 1.26 17.61
N GLN A 29 -6.97 1.17 17.74
CA GLN A 29 -7.60 0.00 18.35
C GLN A 29 -7.36 -1.27 17.54
N MET A 30 -7.31 -1.17 16.22
CA MET A 30 -6.99 -2.30 15.34
C MET A 30 -5.55 -2.74 15.56
N ALA A 31 -4.60 -1.80 15.63
CA ALA A 31 -3.20 -2.13 15.86
C ALA A 31 -2.90 -2.76 17.23
N PHE A 32 -3.66 -2.45 18.29
CA PHE A 32 -3.37 -2.99 19.63
C PHE A 32 -3.45 -4.52 19.71
N ALA A 33 -4.41 -5.11 18.99
CA ALA A 33 -4.56 -6.57 18.94
C ALA A 33 -3.69 -7.21 17.85
N THR A 34 -3.06 -6.45 16.96
CA THR A 34 -2.17 -6.98 15.93
C THR A 34 -0.91 -7.59 16.54
N LYS A 35 -0.58 -8.82 16.10
CA LYS A 35 0.60 -9.61 16.53
C LYS A 35 1.37 -10.25 15.39
N SER A 36 0.87 -10.20 14.15
CA SER A 36 1.60 -10.73 12.98
C SER A 36 2.78 -9.84 12.55
N ILE A 37 2.81 -8.58 13.00
CA ILE A 37 3.84 -7.57 12.70
C ILE A 37 3.99 -6.64 13.91
N ASP A 38 5.20 -6.15 14.14
CA ASP A 38 5.45 -5.12 15.14
C ASP A 38 4.76 -3.80 14.78
N ALA A 39 4.19 -3.11 15.78
CA ALA A 39 3.39 -1.90 15.56
C ALA A 39 4.23 -0.72 15.04
N VAL A 40 5.51 -0.62 15.42
CA VAL A 40 6.40 0.43 14.91
C VAL A 40 6.70 0.18 13.44
N THR A 41 7.00 -1.07 13.10
CA THR A 41 7.25 -1.50 11.71
C THR A 41 6.02 -1.27 10.82
N LEU A 42 4.83 -1.66 11.29
CA LEU A 42 3.57 -1.46 10.58
C LEU A 42 3.31 0.03 10.30
N ARG A 43 3.45 0.90 11.31
CA ARG A 43 3.26 2.35 11.16
C ARG A 43 4.27 2.94 10.18
N ASN A 44 5.53 2.52 10.25
CA ASN A 44 6.57 2.94 9.31
C ASN A 44 6.24 2.53 7.87
N ASN A 45 5.78 1.30 7.66
CA ASN A 45 5.45 0.79 6.33
C ASN A 45 4.20 1.50 5.76
N ALA A 46 3.20 1.78 6.59
CA ALA A 46 2.05 2.60 6.20
C ALA A 46 2.46 4.05 5.82
N ALA A 47 3.42 4.64 6.54
CA ALA A 47 4.00 5.93 6.19
C ALA A 47 4.71 5.89 4.83
N LEU A 48 5.53 4.85 4.60
CA LEU A 48 6.25 4.65 3.34
C LEU A 48 5.29 4.56 2.15
N VAL A 49 4.26 3.72 2.26
CA VAL A 49 3.23 3.56 1.22
C VAL A 49 2.51 4.89 0.96
N SER A 50 2.12 5.61 2.01
CA SER A 50 1.42 6.89 1.89
C SER A 50 2.28 7.94 1.17
N LYS A 51 3.55 8.06 1.57
CA LYS A 51 4.50 8.99 0.94
C LYS A 51 4.76 8.64 -0.52
N ALA A 52 4.94 7.36 -0.84
CA ALA A 52 5.10 6.89 -2.21
C ALA A 52 3.86 7.25 -3.06
N ALA A 53 2.66 6.97 -2.57
CA ALA A 53 1.43 7.31 -3.27
C ALA A 53 1.30 8.82 -3.51
N LYS A 54 1.62 9.64 -2.52
CA LYS A 54 1.60 11.11 -2.64
C LYS A 54 2.64 11.63 -3.63
N GLU A 55 3.86 11.12 -3.55
CA GLU A 55 5.00 11.48 -4.41
C GLU A 55 4.68 11.23 -5.89
N PHE A 56 4.10 10.08 -6.19
CA PHE A 56 3.80 9.67 -7.55
C PHE A 56 2.39 10.06 -8.03
N GLY A 57 1.59 10.75 -7.21
CA GLY A 57 0.24 11.19 -7.58
C GLY A 57 -0.76 10.04 -7.77
N VAL A 58 -0.59 8.95 -7.03
CA VAL A 58 -1.47 7.77 -7.09
C VAL A 58 -2.87 8.14 -6.56
N SER A 59 -3.91 7.69 -7.26
CA SER A 59 -5.29 7.83 -6.80
C SER A 59 -5.48 7.07 -5.49
N THR A 60 -5.83 7.77 -4.40
CA THR A 60 -5.81 7.21 -3.04
C THR A 60 -7.15 7.39 -2.34
N ILE A 61 -7.64 6.33 -1.71
CA ILE A 61 -8.83 6.32 -0.84
C ILE A 61 -8.39 5.97 0.59
N LEU A 62 -8.87 6.75 1.56
CA LEU A 62 -8.62 6.52 2.99
C LEU A 62 -9.92 6.09 3.66
N THR A 63 -9.89 5.02 4.45
CA THR A 63 -11.07 4.55 5.20
C THR A 63 -10.77 4.31 6.67
N THR A 64 -11.81 4.47 7.48
CA THR A 64 -11.83 4.06 8.87
C THR A 64 -13.11 3.28 9.15
N VAL A 65 -13.07 2.38 10.12
CA VAL A 65 -14.26 1.69 10.61
C VAL A 65 -14.54 2.14 12.05
N ALA A 66 -15.76 2.60 12.33
CA ALA A 66 -16.19 3.01 13.65
C ALA A 66 -15.22 3.99 14.36
N GLU A 67 -14.66 4.97 13.63
CA GLU A 67 -13.62 5.89 14.15
C GLU A 67 -14.05 6.57 15.44
N LYS A 68 -15.28 7.07 15.48
CA LYS A 68 -15.82 7.89 16.58
C LYS A 68 -16.36 7.08 17.76
N SER A 69 -16.56 5.78 17.60
CA SER A 69 -17.24 4.95 18.61
C SER A 69 -16.39 3.82 19.19
N PHE A 70 -15.43 3.28 18.43
CA PHE A 70 -14.65 2.13 18.88
C PHE A 70 -13.18 2.16 18.44
N SER A 71 -12.92 2.37 17.16
CA SER A 71 -11.59 2.06 16.60
C SER A 71 -10.57 3.18 16.79
N GLY A 72 -11.02 4.41 17.05
CA GLY A 72 -10.16 5.58 17.18
C GLY A 72 -9.64 6.09 15.83
N PRO A 73 -8.82 7.14 15.83
CA PRO A 73 -8.37 7.80 14.60
C PRO A 73 -7.43 6.92 13.77
N MET A 74 -7.39 7.17 12.46
CA MET A 74 -6.33 6.67 11.58
C MET A 74 -4.96 7.20 12.01
N PHE A 75 -3.90 6.42 11.81
CA PHE A 75 -2.51 6.78 12.12
C PHE A 75 -2.11 8.15 11.55
N ASP A 76 -1.41 8.94 12.36
CA ASP A 76 -0.89 10.25 11.96
C ASP A 76 0.13 10.14 10.83
N GLU A 77 0.84 9.02 10.73
CA GLU A 77 1.73 8.68 9.61
C GLU A 77 1.04 8.75 8.24
N ILE A 78 -0.26 8.48 8.19
CA ILE A 78 -1.07 8.55 6.96
C ILE A 78 -1.74 9.92 6.88
N LYS A 79 -2.39 10.37 7.96
CA LYS A 79 -3.12 11.67 7.99
C LYS A 79 -2.21 12.85 7.66
N SER A 80 -0.97 12.86 8.13
CA SER A 80 -0.01 13.94 7.85
C SER A 80 0.41 14.04 6.39
N VAL A 81 0.35 12.94 5.63
CA VAL A 81 0.63 12.93 4.19
C VAL A 81 -0.57 13.42 3.38
N PHE A 82 -1.77 13.20 3.90
CA PHE A 82 -3.04 13.51 3.26
C PHE A 82 -3.98 14.36 4.14
N PRO A 83 -3.54 15.55 4.61
CA PRO A 83 -4.29 16.32 5.61
C PRO A 83 -5.68 16.77 5.13
N ASP A 84 -5.83 17.00 3.83
CA ASP A 84 -7.07 17.48 3.21
C ASP A 84 -7.90 16.36 2.56
N HIS A 85 -7.47 15.09 2.65
CA HIS A 85 -8.25 13.99 2.06
C HIS A 85 -9.46 13.65 2.94
N ASN A 86 -10.60 13.44 2.29
CA ASN A 86 -11.77 12.90 2.95
C ASN A 86 -11.50 11.44 3.37
N VAL A 87 -11.60 11.17 4.67
CA VAL A 87 -11.54 9.81 5.22
C VAL A 87 -12.96 9.25 5.31
N ILE A 88 -13.22 8.16 4.59
CA ILE A 88 -14.54 7.53 4.57
C ILE A 88 -14.69 6.67 5.82
N ASP A 89 -15.33 7.24 6.86
CA ASP A 89 -15.70 6.51 8.07
C ASP A 89 -16.99 5.69 7.85
N ARG A 90 -16.93 4.41 8.19
CA ARG A 90 -17.96 3.40 7.90
C ARG A 90 -18.19 2.47 9.08
N THR A 91 -19.24 1.64 8.99
CA THR A 91 -19.56 0.61 9.99
C THR A 91 -19.35 -0.81 9.48
N SER A 92 -19.38 -1.04 8.16
CA SER A 92 -19.07 -2.34 7.59
C SER A 92 -17.58 -2.66 7.77
N MET A 93 -17.26 -3.95 7.90
CA MET A 93 -15.86 -4.42 7.88
C MET A 93 -15.36 -4.58 6.45
N ASN A 94 -16.19 -5.06 5.51
CA ASN A 94 -15.83 -5.12 4.09
C ASN A 94 -15.93 -3.74 3.43
N THR A 95 -14.79 -3.16 3.04
CA THR A 95 -14.71 -1.80 2.44
C THR A 95 -15.50 -1.69 1.16
N TRP A 96 -15.55 -2.79 0.41
CA TRP A 96 -16.21 -2.82 -0.88
C TRP A 96 -17.74 -2.77 -0.80
N GLU A 97 -18.32 -3.03 0.37
CA GLU A 97 -19.77 -2.95 0.60
C GLU A 97 -20.25 -1.51 0.87
N ASP A 98 -19.35 -0.55 1.07
CA ASP A 98 -19.73 0.86 1.20
C ASP A 98 -19.89 1.52 -0.18
N PRO A 99 -21.08 2.03 -0.55
CA PRO A 99 -21.31 2.62 -1.87
C PRO A 99 -20.39 3.81 -2.19
N ARG A 100 -19.90 4.54 -1.17
CA ARG A 100 -18.99 5.68 -1.36
C ARG A 100 -17.63 5.22 -1.90
N ILE A 101 -17.22 4.00 -1.57
CA ILE A 101 -15.99 3.38 -2.08
C ILE A 101 -16.15 3.06 -3.56
N ALA A 102 -17.27 2.47 -3.96
CA ALA A 102 -17.57 2.21 -5.37
C ALA A 102 -17.61 3.51 -6.20
N VAL A 103 -18.17 4.59 -5.65
CA VAL A 103 -18.17 5.92 -6.30
C VAL A 103 -16.75 6.42 -6.57
N GLU A 104 -15.87 6.42 -5.57
CA GLU A 104 -14.50 6.91 -5.75
C GLU A 104 -13.66 5.99 -6.66
N VAL A 105 -13.79 4.66 -6.52
CA VAL A 105 -13.11 3.69 -7.41
C VAL A 105 -13.51 3.93 -8.88
N ASN A 106 -14.80 4.06 -9.15
CA ASN A 106 -15.31 4.28 -10.51
C ASN A 106 -14.92 5.65 -11.06
N LYS A 107 -14.88 6.68 -10.20
CA LYS A 107 -14.41 8.03 -10.55
C LYS A 107 -12.94 8.04 -10.97
N PHE A 108 -12.08 7.26 -10.31
CA PHE A 108 -10.68 7.13 -10.71
C PHE A 108 -10.49 6.28 -11.98
N GLY A 109 -11.40 5.33 -12.25
CA GLY A 109 -11.44 4.57 -13.49
C GLY A 109 -10.21 3.68 -13.71
N LYS A 110 -9.63 3.12 -12.64
CA LYS A 110 -8.42 2.29 -12.68
C LYS A 110 -8.76 0.80 -12.59
N GLN A 111 -8.08 -0.02 -13.39
CA GLN A 111 -8.30 -1.48 -13.42
C GLN A 111 -7.65 -2.20 -12.23
N LYS A 112 -6.59 -1.63 -11.67
CA LYS A 112 -5.83 -2.22 -10.57
C LYS A 112 -6.21 -1.59 -9.24
N ILE A 113 -6.33 -2.40 -8.21
CA ILE A 113 -6.59 -1.99 -6.83
C ILE A 113 -5.44 -2.46 -5.96
N VAL A 114 -4.84 -1.55 -5.19
CA VAL A 114 -3.79 -1.85 -4.23
C VAL A 114 -4.36 -1.65 -2.83
N LEU A 115 -4.24 -2.66 -1.97
CA LEU A 115 -4.80 -2.64 -0.63
C LEU A 115 -3.68 -2.70 0.43
N ALA A 116 -3.84 -1.89 1.48
CA ALA A 116 -3.03 -1.96 2.70
C ALA A 116 -3.91 -1.63 3.89
N GLY A 117 -3.76 -2.31 5.03
CA GLY A 117 -4.63 -2.03 6.18
C GLY A 117 -4.77 -3.13 7.22
N LEU A 118 -5.71 -2.91 8.15
CA LEU A 118 -5.96 -3.77 9.29
C LEU A 118 -7.44 -4.15 9.41
N TRP A 119 -7.81 -5.38 9.74
CA TRP A 119 -6.97 -6.59 9.77
C TRP A 119 -6.99 -7.32 8.44
N THR A 120 -5.92 -8.07 8.21
CA THR A 120 -5.68 -8.82 6.98
C THR A 120 -6.83 -9.78 6.66
N SER A 121 -7.24 -10.57 7.66
CA SER A 121 -8.31 -11.58 7.61
C SER A 121 -9.73 -11.01 7.68
N VAL A 122 -9.87 -9.69 7.81
CA VAL A 122 -11.16 -9.03 7.96
C VAL A 122 -11.32 -7.91 6.93
N CYS A 123 -10.72 -6.74 7.17
CA CYS A 123 -10.92 -5.54 6.36
C CYS A 123 -10.14 -5.55 5.05
N ILE A 124 -9.18 -6.46 4.85
CA ILE A 124 -8.45 -6.61 3.58
C ILE A 124 -9.01 -7.74 2.72
N VAL A 125 -9.25 -8.91 3.32
CA VAL A 125 -9.76 -10.07 2.56
C VAL A 125 -11.14 -9.78 1.93
N GLY A 126 -12.03 -9.09 2.64
CA GLY A 126 -13.36 -8.72 2.12
C GLY A 126 -13.28 -7.96 0.80
N PRO A 127 -12.66 -6.76 0.78
CA PRO A 127 -12.60 -5.96 -0.43
C PRO A 127 -11.72 -6.56 -1.52
N ALA A 128 -10.66 -7.30 -1.18
CA ALA A 128 -9.85 -8.00 -2.18
C ALA A 128 -10.71 -8.99 -2.98
N LEU A 129 -11.47 -9.83 -2.29
CA LEU A 129 -12.34 -10.83 -2.91
C LEU A 129 -13.45 -10.17 -3.74
N SER A 130 -14.11 -9.15 -3.18
CA SER A 130 -15.17 -8.43 -3.90
C SER A 130 -14.66 -7.71 -5.15
N ALA A 131 -13.46 -7.13 -5.11
CA ALA A 131 -12.84 -6.49 -6.27
C ALA A 131 -12.44 -7.52 -7.34
N ILE A 132 -11.87 -8.66 -6.93
CA ILE A 132 -11.51 -9.77 -7.84
C ILE A 132 -12.76 -10.31 -8.56
N ASP A 133 -13.84 -10.56 -7.83
CA ASP A 133 -15.10 -11.07 -8.41
C ASP A 133 -15.70 -10.09 -9.42
N GLN A 134 -15.39 -8.79 -9.27
CA GLN A 134 -15.81 -7.73 -10.19
C GLN A 134 -14.78 -7.45 -11.30
N GLY A 135 -13.74 -8.27 -11.42
CA GLY A 135 -12.75 -8.24 -12.51
C GLY A 135 -11.57 -7.30 -12.29
N PHE A 136 -11.43 -6.67 -11.12
CA PHE A 136 -10.26 -5.84 -10.81
C PHE A 136 -9.00 -6.70 -10.59
N GLU A 137 -7.85 -6.15 -10.96
CA GLU A 137 -6.56 -6.75 -10.61
C GLU A 137 -6.14 -6.27 -9.21
N VAL A 138 -6.11 -7.18 -8.23
CA VAL A 138 -5.82 -6.82 -6.84
C VAL A 138 -4.37 -7.09 -6.47
N TYR A 139 -3.75 -6.12 -5.81
CA TYR A 139 -2.44 -6.20 -5.17
C TYR A 139 -2.62 -5.90 -3.68
N VAL A 140 -1.81 -6.53 -2.83
CA VAL A 140 -1.88 -6.31 -1.37
C VAL A 140 -0.49 -6.06 -0.83
N ILE A 141 -0.30 -4.93 -0.15
CA ILE A 141 0.99 -4.56 0.46
C ILE A 141 1.07 -5.26 1.83
N ALA A 142 1.56 -6.50 1.84
CA ALA A 142 1.44 -7.41 2.97
C ALA A 142 2.13 -6.90 4.25
N ASP A 143 3.28 -6.25 4.12
CA ASP A 143 4.03 -5.68 5.24
C ASP A 143 3.49 -4.32 5.74
N ALA A 144 2.49 -3.75 5.03
CA ALA A 144 1.66 -2.64 5.50
C ALA A 144 0.28 -3.13 5.99
N CYS A 145 0.10 -4.45 6.08
CA CYS A 145 -1.04 -5.13 6.67
C CYS A 145 -0.62 -5.85 7.97
N GLY A 146 -1.61 -6.25 8.75
CA GLY A 146 -1.38 -7.01 9.98
C GLY A 146 -2.65 -7.69 10.48
N ASP A 147 -2.47 -8.62 11.42
CA ASP A 147 -3.56 -9.39 12.00
C ASP A 147 -3.26 -9.82 13.45
N VAL A 148 -4.27 -10.37 14.13
CA VAL A 148 -4.20 -10.79 15.54
C VAL A 148 -3.24 -11.95 15.80
N SER A 149 -2.84 -12.67 14.75
CA SER A 149 -1.79 -13.68 14.78
C SER A 149 -1.15 -13.82 13.40
N THR A 150 0.07 -14.37 13.36
CA THR A 150 0.72 -14.72 12.08
C THR A 150 -0.14 -15.69 11.28
N GLU A 151 -0.75 -16.68 11.92
CA GLU A 151 -1.64 -17.64 11.26
C GLU A 151 -2.83 -16.95 10.57
N ALA A 152 -3.48 -16.00 11.25
CA ALA A 152 -4.61 -15.26 10.67
C ALA A 152 -4.19 -14.42 9.46
N HIS A 153 -3.03 -13.75 9.56
CA HIS A 153 -2.45 -12.99 8.45
C HIS A 153 -2.13 -13.88 7.25
N GLU A 154 -1.42 -14.99 7.47
CA GLU A 154 -0.97 -15.90 6.42
C GLU A 154 -2.14 -16.63 5.76
N MET A 155 -3.10 -17.15 6.52
CA MET A 155 -4.26 -17.83 5.94
C MET A 155 -5.13 -16.87 5.11
N ALA A 156 -5.25 -15.62 5.54
CA ALA A 156 -5.92 -14.59 4.74
C ALA A 156 -5.16 -14.26 3.45
N MET A 157 -3.83 -14.10 3.52
CA MET A 157 -2.99 -13.94 2.33
C MET A 157 -3.15 -15.12 1.37
N GLN A 158 -3.04 -16.36 1.85
CA GLN A 158 -3.18 -17.56 1.03
C GLN A 158 -4.55 -17.61 0.35
N ARG A 159 -5.63 -17.29 1.07
CA ARG A 159 -6.98 -17.21 0.49
C ARG A 159 -7.07 -16.18 -0.63
N MET A 160 -6.46 -15.01 -0.47
CA MET A 160 -6.46 -13.97 -1.52
C MET A 160 -5.60 -14.38 -2.72
N ILE A 161 -4.42 -14.99 -2.49
CA ILE A 161 -3.54 -15.51 -3.54
C ILE A 161 -4.26 -16.55 -4.40
N GLN A 162 -4.98 -17.50 -3.77
CA GLN A 162 -5.74 -18.54 -4.46
C GLN A 162 -6.80 -17.98 -5.41
N LEU A 163 -7.28 -16.76 -5.14
CA LEU A 163 -8.26 -16.06 -5.98
C LEU A 163 -7.61 -15.07 -6.96
N GLY A 164 -6.28 -14.95 -6.97
CA GLY A 164 -5.54 -14.16 -7.95
C GLY A 164 -5.04 -12.80 -7.47
N ALA A 165 -5.14 -12.50 -6.16
CA ALA A 165 -4.46 -11.34 -5.58
C ALA A 165 -2.93 -11.49 -5.66
N ARG A 166 -2.22 -10.37 -5.78
CA ARG A 166 -0.75 -10.32 -5.87
C ARG A 166 -0.16 -9.61 -4.65
N PRO A 167 0.37 -10.35 -3.65
CA PRO A 167 1.07 -9.74 -2.54
C PRO A 167 2.34 -9.02 -3.01
N MET A 168 2.66 -7.92 -2.34
CA MET A 168 3.91 -7.16 -2.50
C MET A 168 4.29 -6.52 -1.15
N THR A 169 5.43 -5.85 -1.09
CA THR A 169 5.89 -5.13 0.11
C THR A 169 6.01 -3.62 -0.11
N SER A 170 6.10 -2.87 0.98
CA SER A 170 6.08 -1.41 1.01
C SER A 170 7.28 -0.78 0.27
N VAL A 171 8.49 -1.31 0.48
CA VAL A 171 9.69 -0.89 -0.26
C VAL A 171 9.59 -1.29 -1.73
N GLN A 172 9.08 -2.49 -2.03
CA GLN A 172 8.83 -2.89 -3.41
C GLN A 172 7.84 -1.92 -4.08
N TYR A 173 6.77 -1.51 -3.40
CA TYR A 173 5.79 -0.57 -3.94
C TYR A 173 6.44 0.77 -4.33
N LEU A 174 7.24 1.38 -3.44
CA LEU A 174 7.98 2.61 -3.77
C LEU A 174 8.86 2.42 -5.01
N LEU A 175 9.65 1.34 -5.05
CA LEU A 175 10.62 1.10 -6.13
C LEU A 175 9.93 0.68 -7.44
N GLU A 176 8.76 0.08 -7.39
CA GLU A 176 7.97 -0.29 -8.56
C GLU A 176 7.25 0.92 -9.19
N LEU A 177 7.02 1.99 -8.42
CA LEU A 177 6.60 3.29 -8.95
C LEU A 177 7.77 4.05 -9.59
N GLN A 178 8.93 4.08 -8.93
CA GLN A 178 10.14 4.69 -9.47
C GLN A 178 10.63 3.97 -10.73
N ARG A 179 10.76 2.64 -10.69
CA ARG A 179 11.26 1.70 -11.72
C ARG A 179 12.69 1.90 -12.21
N ASP A 180 13.11 3.14 -12.39
CA ASP A 180 14.34 3.50 -13.09
C ASP A 180 14.98 4.71 -12.43
N TRP A 181 16.23 4.54 -11.97
CA TRP A 181 16.99 5.61 -11.31
C TRP A 181 17.38 6.74 -12.26
N ALA A 182 17.34 6.51 -13.58
CA ALA A 182 17.51 7.58 -14.56
C ALA A 182 16.30 8.55 -14.61
N ARG A 183 15.17 8.24 -13.96
CA ARG A 183 14.03 9.16 -13.82
C ARG A 183 14.34 10.24 -12.77
N GLY A 184 15.08 11.25 -13.22
CA GLY A 184 15.56 12.35 -12.37
C GLY A 184 14.46 13.20 -11.73
N GLU A 185 13.27 13.28 -12.33
CA GLU A 185 12.15 14.07 -11.79
C GLU A 185 11.70 13.60 -10.40
N THR A 186 11.68 12.27 -10.19
CA THR A 186 11.24 11.65 -8.93
C THR A 186 12.41 11.15 -8.08
N TYR A 187 13.61 11.03 -8.66
CA TYR A 187 14.81 10.48 -8.00
C TYR A 187 15.05 11.01 -6.58
N ASN A 188 15.18 12.33 -6.43
CA ASN A 188 15.54 12.94 -5.15
C ASN A 188 14.47 12.70 -4.07
N GLN A 189 13.20 12.75 -4.47
CA GLN A 189 12.09 12.53 -3.54
C GLN A 189 12.01 11.05 -3.16
N THR A 190 12.21 10.12 -4.11
CA THR A 190 12.24 8.68 -3.84
C THR A 190 13.36 8.33 -2.87
N VAL A 191 14.57 8.87 -3.08
CA VAL A 191 15.71 8.66 -2.17
C VAL A 191 15.40 9.21 -0.77
N LYS A 192 14.83 10.41 -0.68
CA LYS A 192 14.42 11.00 0.60
C LYS A 192 13.39 10.12 1.31
N THR A 193 12.35 9.70 0.60
CA THR A 193 11.30 8.80 1.13
C THR A 193 11.90 7.48 1.61
N ALA A 194 12.80 6.87 0.84
CA ALA A 194 13.49 5.64 1.21
C ALA A 194 14.41 5.81 2.43
N ILE A 195 15.14 6.93 2.55
CA ILE A 195 15.95 7.25 3.73
C ILE A 195 15.08 7.37 4.99
N GLU A 196 13.93 8.02 4.87
CA GLU A 196 13.05 8.27 6.02
C GLU A 196 12.30 7.01 6.48
N ASN A 197 11.83 6.17 5.56
CA ASN A 197 10.92 5.06 5.89
C ASN A 197 11.28 3.71 5.25
N GLY A 198 12.35 3.59 4.47
CA GLY A 198 12.80 2.34 3.85
C GLY A 198 13.56 1.40 4.79
N GLY A 199 13.64 1.71 6.09
CA GLY A 199 14.36 0.90 7.08
C GLY A 199 15.83 0.70 6.69
N ALA A 200 16.30 -0.54 6.71
CA ALA A 200 17.69 -0.87 6.38
C ALA A 200 18.06 -0.50 4.93
N TYR A 201 17.10 -0.48 4.00
CA TYR A 201 17.36 -0.01 2.63
C TYR A 201 17.71 1.49 2.60
N GLY A 202 16.96 2.30 3.36
CA GLY A 202 17.26 3.72 3.56
C GLY A 202 18.64 3.95 4.16
N LEU A 203 19.02 3.16 5.17
CA LEU A 203 20.35 3.20 5.76
C LEU A 203 21.46 2.92 4.74
N GLY A 204 21.22 1.98 3.82
CA GLY A 204 22.13 1.70 2.71
C GLY A 204 22.36 2.90 1.80
N LEU A 205 21.32 3.68 1.50
CA LEU A 205 21.44 4.91 0.70
C LEU A 205 22.26 5.99 1.42
N ILE A 206 22.05 6.17 2.73
CA ILE A 206 22.87 7.08 3.55
C ILE A 206 24.34 6.65 3.50
N TYR A 207 24.60 5.36 3.71
CA TYR A 207 25.95 4.80 3.69
C TYR A 207 26.63 5.03 2.34
N ALA A 208 25.97 4.67 1.23
CA ALA A 208 26.53 4.81 -0.11
C ALA A 208 26.86 6.27 -0.45
N LYS A 209 25.96 7.20 -0.12
CA LYS A 209 26.18 8.64 -0.30
C LYS A 209 27.34 9.15 0.55
N SER A 210 27.42 8.75 1.82
CA SER A 210 28.43 9.23 2.76
C SER A 210 29.82 8.68 2.45
N MET A 211 29.92 7.41 2.03
CA MET A 211 31.21 6.74 1.83
C MET A 211 31.78 6.95 0.43
N PHE A 212 30.92 7.01 -0.60
CA PHE A 212 31.35 6.97 -2.00
C PHE A 212 30.91 8.18 -2.81
N ASN A 213 30.20 9.13 -2.19
CA ASN A 213 29.48 10.18 -2.91
C ASN A 213 28.61 9.59 -4.05
N ALA A 214 28.08 8.39 -3.83
CA ALA A 214 27.34 7.66 -4.84
C ALA A 214 26.00 8.33 -5.11
N SER A 215 25.67 8.47 -6.39
CA SER A 215 24.33 8.76 -6.90
C SER A 215 24.02 7.77 -8.01
N GLU A 216 22.78 7.28 -8.03
CA GLU A 216 22.29 6.43 -9.11
C GLU A 216 21.75 7.34 -10.24
N GLY A 217 22.05 7.03 -11.51
CA GLY A 217 21.54 7.79 -12.66
C GLY A 217 22.52 8.78 -13.31
N HIS A 218 23.76 8.34 -13.61
CA HIS A 218 24.67 9.06 -14.51
C HIS A 218 24.58 8.53 -15.94
#